data_AF-A0A132GXA9-F1
#
_entry.id   AF-A0A132GXA9-F1
#
_cell.length_a   1.000
_cell.length_b   1.000
_cell.length_c   1.000
_cell.angle_alpha   90.00
_cell.angle_beta   90.00
_cell.angle_gamma   90.00
#
_symmetry.space_group_name_H-M   'P 1'
#
loop_
_entity.id
_entity.type
_entity.pdbx_description
1 polymer ?
#
loop_
_entity_poly.entity_id
_entity_poly.type
_entity_poly.pdbx_seq_one_letter_code
_entity_poly.pdbx_strand_id
1 'polypeptide(L)' 'RSTKKRIRAIVAIVNEEYQPGDQNHCYKAIWRRRILPEFGVCYNTFLSYLGVSPSELEEEQPKNEDTNQLSLFDL' A
#
# COMPACT_ATOMS: atom_id res chain seq x y z
N ARG A 1 -21.47 3.82 13.68
CA ARG A 1 -20.26 3.27 13.02
C ARG A 1 -19.20 4.38 13.04
N SER A 2 -18.12 4.29 13.84
CA SER A 2 -17.21 5.44 14.06
C SER A 2 -15.92 5.32 13.24
N THR A 3 -15.66 6.28 12.36
CA THR A 3 -14.44 6.38 11.54
C THR A 3 -13.17 6.28 12.37
N LYS A 4 -13.15 6.86 13.57
CA LYS A 4 -12.01 6.81 14.50
C LYS A 4 -11.72 5.40 15.03
N LYS A 5 -12.74 4.54 15.15
CA LYS A 5 -12.55 3.12 15.56
C LYS A 5 -11.91 2.34 14.41
N ARG A 6 -12.33 2.63 13.17
CA ARG A 6 -11.76 2.01 11.96
C ARG A 6 -10.30 2.37 11.78
N ILE A 7 -9.96 3.66 11.91
CA ILE A 7 -8.57 4.14 11.81
C ILE A 7 -7.69 3.44 12.84
N ARG A 8 -8.10 3.40 14.12
CA ARG A 8 -7.33 2.74 15.18
C ARG A 8 -7.10 1.24 14.91
N ALA A 9 -8.11 0.53 14.40
CA ALA A 9 -7.96 -0.88 14.05
C ALA A 9 -6.95 -1.08 12.91
N ILE A 10 -7.04 -0.26 11.86
CA ILE A 10 -6.12 -0.30 10.72
C ILE A 10 -4.68 -0.03 11.19
N VAL A 11 -4.47 1.01 11.99
CA VAL A 11 -3.15 1.37 12.52
C VAL A 11 -2.57 0.25 13.38
N ALA A 12 -3.38 -0.40 14.22
CA ALA A 12 -2.94 -1.53 15.03
C ALA A 12 -2.45 -2.71 14.17
N ILE A 13 -3.23 -3.10 13.16
CA ILE A 13 -2.86 -4.19 12.22
C ILE A 13 -1.55 -3.85 11.50
N VAL A 14 -1.40 -2.61 11.04
CA VAL A 14 -0.18 -2.20 10.34
C VAL A 14 1.02 -2.21 11.27
N ASN A 15 0.90 -1.75 12.51
CA ASN A 15 2.03 -1.78 13.45
C ASN A 15 2.46 -3.20 13.85
N GLU A 16 1.55 -4.17 13.83
CA GLU A 16 1.89 -5.58 14.12
C GLU A 16 2.59 -6.26 12.94
N GLU A 17 2.14 -5.98 11.71
CA GLU A 17 2.58 -6.69 10.50
C GLU A 17 3.68 -5.95 9.73
N TYR A 18 3.83 -4.64 9.91
CA TYR A 18 4.78 -3.84 9.13
C TYR A 18 6.21 -4.14 9.57
N GLN A 19 7.00 -4.70 8.65
CA GLN A 19 8.41 -4.97 8.83
C GLN A 19 9.22 -4.22 7.77
N PRO A 20 10.04 -3.22 8.17
CA PRO A 20 10.87 -2.50 7.23
C PRO A 20 11.89 -3.46 6.60
N GLY A 21 11.98 -3.44 5.27
CA GLY A 21 12.92 -4.28 4.50
C GLY A 21 12.34 -5.62 4.00
N ASP A 22 11.13 -6.01 4.36
CA ASP A 22 10.44 -7.17 3.76
C ASP A 22 9.33 -6.72 2.80
N GLN A 23 9.50 -7.03 1.51
CA GLN A 23 8.53 -6.71 0.46
C GLN A 23 7.16 -7.38 0.70
N ASN A 24 7.11 -8.51 1.39
CA ASN A 24 5.86 -9.19 1.74
C ASN A 24 5.06 -8.47 2.83
N HIS A 25 5.73 -7.63 3.62
CA HIS A 25 5.18 -6.89 4.76
C HIS A 25 5.15 -5.38 4.52
N CYS A 26 5.31 -4.94 3.27
CA CYS A 26 5.15 -3.53 2.90
C CYS A 26 3.69 -3.06 3.06
N TYR A 27 3.49 -1.75 3.19
CA TYR A 27 2.17 -1.13 3.33
C TYR A 27 1.16 -1.58 2.27
N LYS A 28 1.60 -1.72 1.01
CA LYS A 28 0.76 -2.15 -0.12
C LYS A 28 0.33 -3.61 0.01
N ALA A 29 1.21 -4.48 0.50
CA ALA A 29 0.92 -5.90 0.70
C ALA A 29 -0.07 -6.10 1.86
N ILE A 30 0.14 -5.44 3.00
CA ILE A 30 -0.76 -5.46 4.15
C ILE A 30 -2.14 -4.91 3.76
N TRP A 31 -2.17 -3.78 3.04
CA TRP A 31 -3.41 -3.19 2.55
C TRP A 31 -4.22 -4.17 1.69
N ARG A 32 -3.58 -4.81 0.70
CA ARG A 32 -4.24 -5.75 -0.21
C ARG A 32 -4.74 -7.00 0.50
N ARG A 33 -3.98 -7.55 1.46
CA ARG A 33 -4.30 -8.82 2.13
C ARG A 33 -5.31 -8.68 3.27
N ARG A 34 -5.18 -7.64 4.10
CA ARG A 34 -5.97 -7.50 5.35
C ARG A 34 -6.97 -6.36 5.27
N ILE A 35 -6.54 -5.19 4.80
CA ILE A 35 -7.33 -3.97 4.96
C ILE A 35 -8.45 -3.86 3.91
N LEU A 36 -8.15 -4.17 2.64
CA LEU A 36 -9.12 -4.12 1.56
C LEU A 36 -10.34 -5.03 1.79
N PRO A 37 -10.20 -6.33 2.12
CA PRO A 37 -11.35 -7.20 2.34
C PRO A 37 -12.14 -6.86 3.61
N GLU A 38 -11.49 -6.37 4.67
CA GLU A 38 -12.15 -6.12 5.96
C GLU A 38 -12.84 -4.74 6.02
N PHE A 39 -12.20 -3.71 5.46
CA PHE A 39 -12.63 -2.32 5.61
C PHE A 39 -13.09 -1.66 4.32
N GLY A 40 -12.76 -2.22 3.15
CA GLY A 40 -13.12 -1.68 1.84
C GLY A 40 -12.56 -0.29 1.57
N VAL A 41 -11.42 0.06 2.16
CA VAL A 41 -10.78 1.38 1.96
C VAL A 41 -9.80 1.34 0.80
N CYS A 42 -9.79 2.39 -0.01
CA CYS A 42 -8.79 2.55 -1.06
C CYS A 42 -7.39 2.82 -0.46
N TYR A 43 -6.35 2.50 -1.23
CA TYR A 43 -4.96 2.59 -0.78
C TYR A 43 -4.58 4.01 -0.32
N ASN A 44 -5.02 5.04 -1.05
CA ASN A 44 -4.73 6.43 -0.68
C ASN A 44 -5.34 6.82 0.69
N THR A 45 -6.60 6.45 0.92
CA THR A 45 -7.25 6.67 2.23
C THR A 45 -6.55 5.90 3.35
N PHE A 46 -6.09 4.68 3.06
CA PHE A 46 -5.30 3.90 4.01
C PHE A 46 -3.99 4.61 4.38
N LEU A 47 -3.25 5.14 3.40
CA LEU A 47 -2.04 5.92 3.65
C LEU A 47 -2.33 7.21 4.45
N SER A 48 -3.41 7.91 4.09
CA SER A 48 -3.87 9.09 4.85
C SER A 48 -4.18 8.77 6.32
N TYR A 49 -4.64 7.56 6.61
CA TYR A 49 -4.89 7.12 8.00
C TYR A 49 -3.61 6.81 8.77
N LEU A 50 -2.55 6.41 8.07
CA LEU A 50 -1.22 6.20 8.64
C LEU A 50 -0.45 7.53 8.79
N GLY A 51 -0.93 8.61 8.18
CA GLY A 51 -0.21 9.88 8.12
C GLY A 51 1.00 9.84 7.20
N VAL A 52 1.08 8.85 6.30
CA VAL A 52 2.14 8.69 5.32
C VAL A 52 1.67 9.31 4.01
N SER A 53 2.45 10.23 3.46
CA SER A 53 2.15 10.82 2.16
C SER A 53 2.57 9.86 1.05
N PRO A 54 1.76 9.67 -0.02
CA PRO A 54 2.13 8.81 -1.14
C PRO A 54 3.50 9.16 -1.75
N SER A 55 3.86 10.45 -1.75
CA SER A 55 5.15 10.95 -2.24
C SER A 55 6.35 10.42 -1.45
N GLU A 56 6.19 10.11 -0.16
CA GLU A 56 7.26 9.57 0.70
C GLU A 56 7.51 8.08 0.42
N LEU A 57 6.54 7.38 -0.19
CA LEU A 57 6.64 5.96 -0.53
C LEU A 57 7.08 5.71 -1.98
N GLU A 58 6.93 6.70 -2.86
CA GLU A 58 7.37 6.63 -4.25
C GLU A 58 8.90 6.69 -4.38
N GLU A 59 9.59 7.29 -3.41
CA GLU A 59 11.07 7.34 -3.39
C GLU A 59 11.71 5.96 -3.14
N GLU A 60 11.00 5.03 -2.51
CA GLU A 60 11.54 3.71 -2.13
C GLU A 60 11.14 2.56 -3.06
N GLN A 61 10.27 2.79 -4.05
CA GLN A 61 10.01 1.78 -5.06
C GLN A 61 11.07 1.87 -6.15
N PRO A 62 11.85 0.80 -6.42
CA PRO A 62 12.53 0.73 -7.69
C PRO A 62 11.45 0.88 -8.75
N LYS A 63 11.59 1.89 -9.62
CA LYS A 63 10.84 1.96 -10.86
C LYS A 63 11.13 0.63 -11.56
N ASN A 64 10.20 -0.31 -11.48
CA ASN A 64 10.23 -1.46 -12.36
C ASN A 64 9.98 -0.87 -13.75
N GLU A 65 11.08 -0.52 -14.42
CA GLU A 65 11.15 -0.25 -15.84
C GLU A 65 10.89 -1.56 -16.57
N ASP A 66 9.68 -2.10 -16.46
CA ASP A 66 9.17 -3.10 -17.39
C ASP A 66 8.69 -2.38 -18.64
N THR A 67 9.59 -1.66 -19.31
CA THR A 67 9.46 -1.31 -20.72
C THR A 67 9.83 -2.52 -21.58
N ASN A 68 9.22 -3.67 -21.31
CA ASN A 68 9.04 -4.71 -22.34
C ASN A 68 7.74 -4.43 -23.10
N GLN A 69 7.58 -3.18 -23.54
CA GLN A 69 6.61 -2.84 -24.57
C GLN A 69 7.28 -3.24 -25.89
N LEU A 70 7.11 -4.49 -26.31
CA LEU A 70 7.36 -4.88 -27.70
C LEU A 70 6.52 -3.96 -28.58
N SER A 71 7.22 -3.11 -29.34
CA SER A 71 6.65 -2.31 -30.43
C SER A 71 5.90 -3.25 -31.38
N LEU A 72 4.58 -3.11 -31.44
CA LEU A 72 3.70 -3.87 -32.34
C LEU A 72 3.95 -3.55 -33.83
N PHE A 73 4.81 -2.57 -34.13
CA PHE A 73 5.02 -2.03 -35.48
C PHE A 73 6.40 -2.31 -36.08
N ASP A 74 7.26 -3.11 -35.44
CA ASP A 74 8.54 -3.53 -36.05
C ASP A 74 8.43 -4.89 -36.75
N LEU A 75 7.64 -4.95 -37.84
CA LEU A 75 7.50 -6.12 -38.71
C LEU A 75 7.64 -5.76 -40.18
#